data_AF-A0A223EEQ3-F1
#
_entry.id   AF-A0A223EEQ3-F1
#
_cell.length_a   1.000
_cell.length_b   1.000
_cell.length_c   1.000
_cell.angle_alpha   90.00
_cell.angle_beta   90.00
_cell.angle_gamma   90.00
#
_symmetry.space_group_name_H-M   'P 1'
#
loop_
_entity.id
_entity.type
_entity.pdbx_description
1 polymer ?
#
loop_
_entity_poly.entity_id
_entity_poly.type
_entity_poly.pdbx_seq_one_letter_code
_entity_poly.pdbx_strand_id
1 'polypeptide(L)'
;MDLLKNVFSLGLGAAAATKEQIEKAVDSLVKKGDISKEDSKVLLKQWVEKGEQAQKQLDDSVKAKVNQALNGLNLATKEEVQELERRIVILEKQNQNLQS
;
A
#
# COMPACT_ATOMS: atom_id res chain seq x y z
N MET A 1 -16.18 17.06 14.55
CA MET A 1 -16.55 16.10 13.48
C MET A 1 -16.27 16.64 12.08
N ASP A 2 -16.39 17.95 11.83
CA ASP A 2 -16.20 18.51 10.48
C ASP A 2 -14.75 18.46 9.95
N LEU A 3 -13.74 18.51 10.81
CA LEU A 3 -12.34 18.41 10.37
C LEU A 3 -12.00 17.06 9.72
N LEU A 4 -12.53 15.95 10.25
CA LEU A 4 -12.32 14.62 9.66
C LEU A 4 -13.05 14.50 8.31
N LYS A 5 -14.29 15.00 8.22
CA LYS A 5 -15.00 15.07 6.94
C LYS A 5 -14.26 15.92 5.92
N ASN A 6 -13.75 17.08 6.33
CA ASN A 6 -13.01 17.97 5.44
C ASN A 6 -11.68 17.36 4.98
N VAL A 7 -10.92 16.73 5.88
CA VAL A 7 -9.68 16.01 5.52
C VAL A 7 -9.98 14.83 4.59
N PHE A 8 -11.06 14.09 4.84
CA PHE A 8 -11.46 12.98 3.99
C PHE A 8 -11.92 13.47 2.60
N SER A 9 -12.75 14.51 2.52
CA SER A 9 -13.22 15.10 1.26
C SER A 9 -12.10 15.75 0.45
N LEU A 10 -11.15 16.44 1.10
CA LEU A 10 -9.97 17.01 0.45
C LEU A 10 -8.99 15.92 -0.02
N GLY A 11 -8.78 14.89 0.80
CA GLY A 11 -7.95 13.74 0.44
C GLY A 11 -8.53 12.96 -0.74
N LEU A 12 -9.85 12.73 -0.74
CA LEU A 12 -10.54 12.07 -1.85
C LEU A 12 -10.54 12.94 -3.12
N GLY A 13 -10.73 14.26 -2.98
CA GLY A 13 -10.71 15.20 -4.09
C GLY A 13 -9.33 15.35 -4.74
N ALA A 14 -8.26 15.36 -3.94
CA ALA A 14 -6.88 15.39 -4.43
C ALA A 14 -6.46 14.05 -5.06
N ALA A 15 -6.96 12.92 -4.55
CA ALA A 15 -6.75 11.59 -5.12
C ALA A 15 -7.64 11.31 -6.35
N ALA A 16 -8.72 12.05 -6.56
CA ALA A 16 -9.65 11.87 -7.69
C ALA A 16 -9.11 12.41 -9.03
N ALA A 17 -7.94 13.06 -9.04
CA ALA A 17 -7.29 13.48 -10.27
C ALA A 17 -6.81 12.23 -11.06
N THR A 18 -7.54 11.89 -12.12
CA THR A 18 -7.21 10.75 -12.98
C THR A 18 -6.13 11.09 -13.99
N LYS A 19 -5.42 10.07 -14.49
CA LYS A 19 -4.43 10.22 -15.58
C LYS A 19 -4.98 11.02 -16.76
N GLU A 20 -6.21 10.75 -17.17
CA GLU A 20 -6.88 11.44 -18.28
C GLU A 20 -7.09 12.94 -18.02
N GLN A 21 -7.39 13.34 -16.78
CA GLN A 21 -7.55 14.75 -16.42
C GLN A 21 -6.21 15.49 -16.47
N ILE A 22 -5.13 14.84 -16.03
CA ILE A 22 -3.77 15.37 -16.11
C ILE A 22 -3.30 15.50 -17.56
N GLU A 23 -3.55 14.48 -18.39
CA GLU A 23 -3.26 14.50 -19.83
C GLU A 23 -3.97 15.68 -20.51
N LYS A 24 -5.27 15.85 -20.26
CA LYS A 24 -6.05 16.98 -20.80
C LYS A 24 -5.53 18.33 -20.33
N ALA A 25 -5.15 18.46 -19.06
CA ALA A 25 -4.61 19.71 -18.52
C ALA A 25 -3.27 20.06 -19.20
N VAL A 26 -2.37 19.09 -19.31
CA VAL A 26 -1.06 19.25 -19.95
C VAL A 26 -1.20 19.56 -21.44
N ASP A 27 -2.10 18.87 -22.16
CA ASP A 27 -2.40 19.16 -23.57
C ASP A 27 -2.95 20.57 -23.78
N SER A 28 -3.72 21.09 -22.82
CA SER A 28 -4.24 22.46 -22.90
C SER A 28 -3.11 23.51 -22.82
N LEU A 29 -2.07 23.25 -22.04
CA LEU A 29 -0.90 24.12 -21.93
C LEU A 29 -0.07 24.10 -23.22
N VAL A 30 0.07 22.93 -23.86
CA VAL A 30 0.71 22.81 -25.18
C VAL A 30 -0.06 23.63 -26.22
N LYS A 31 -1.39 23.51 -26.25
CA LYS A 31 -2.24 24.23 -27.21
C LYS A 31 -2.16 25.75 -27.05
N LYS A 32 -1.99 26.23 -25.82
CA LYS A 32 -1.81 27.66 -25.52
C LYS A 32 -0.41 28.17 -25.85
N GLY A 33 0.54 27.27 -26.12
CA GLY A 33 1.95 27.60 -26.33
C GLY A 33 2.72 27.84 -25.05
N ASP A 34 2.13 27.53 -23.88
CA ASP A 34 2.75 27.72 -22.56
C ASP A 34 3.90 26.72 -22.32
N ILE A 35 3.83 25.54 -22.94
CA ILE A 35 4.86 24.50 -22.88
C ILE A 35 5.04 23.82 -24.25
N SER A 36 6.22 23.25 -24.50
CA SER A 36 6.47 22.45 -25.71
C SER A 36 5.85 21.05 -25.62
N LYS A 37 5.71 20.36 -26.77
CA LYS A 37 5.28 18.95 -26.82
C LYS A 37 6.28 18.00 -26.17
N GLU A 38 7.57 18.33 -26.18
CA GLU A 38 8.60 17.53 -25.52
C GLU A 38 8.50 17.69 -24.00
N ASP A 39 8.34 18.93 -23.51
CA ASP A 39 8.20 19.20 -22.07
C ASP A 39 6.93 18.57 -21.50
N SER A 40 5.84 18.57 -22.27
CA SER A 40 4.57 17.97 -21.86
C SER A 40 4.68 16.45 -21.60
N LYS A 41 5.42 15.73 -22.46
CA LYS A 41 5.71 14.30 -22.27
C LYS A 41 6.56 14.05 -21.04
N VAL A 42 7.56 14.91 -20.78
CA VAL A 42 8.41 14.81 -19.59
C VAL A 42 7.59 15.01 -18.31
N LEU A 43 6.73 16.02 -18.28
CA LEU A 43 5.84 16.29 -17.13
C LEU A 43 4.89 15.11 -16.86
N LEU A 44 4.28 14.56 -17.90
CA LEU A 44 3.38 13.43 -17.76
C LEU A 44 4.11 12.19 -17.24
N LYS A 45 5.30 11.90 -17.77
CA LYS A 45 6.15 10.79 -17.31
C LYS A 45 6.53 10.96 -15.83
N GLN A 46 6.98 12.14 -15.44
CA GLN A 46 7.34 12.44 -14.04
C GLN A 46 6.13 12.31 -13.10
N TRP A 47 4.93 12.71 -13.55
CA TRP A 47 3.71 12.57 -12.78
C TRP A 47 3.37 11.09 -12.53
N VAL A 48 3.47 10.25 -13.56
CA VAL A 48 3.26 8.80 -13.43
C VAL A 48 4.29 8.18 -12.48
N GLU A 49 5.57 8.44 -12.68
CA GLU A 49 6.64 7.90 -11.81
C GLU A 49 6.47 8.31 -10.34
N LYS A 50 6.13 9.58 -10.08
CA LYS A 50 5.85 10.06 -8.72
C LYS A 50 4.61 9.40 -8.13
N GLY A 51 3.57 9.19 -8.94
CA GLY A 51 2.36 8.49 -8.52
C GLY A 51 2.64 7.05 -8.09
N GLU A 52 3.41 6.30 -8.89
CA GLU A 52 3.83 4.94 -8.57
C GLU A 52 4.67 4.89 -7.29
N GLN A 53 5.60 5.83 -7.12
CA GLN A 53 6.42 5.93 -5.91
C GLN A 53 5.58 6.23 -4.66
N ALA A 54 4.64 7.17 -4.77
CA ALA A 54 3.74 7.53 -3.67
C ALA A 54 2.84 6.35 -3.28
N GLN A 55 2.30 5.62 -4.26
CA GLN A 55 1.49 4.42 -4.03
C GLN A 55 2.30 3.37 -3.25
N LYS A 56 3.54 3.10 -3.68
CA LYS A 56 4.40 2.14 -2.99
C LYS A 56 4.69 2.54 -1.54
N GLN A 57 5.02 3.81 -1.31
CA GLN A 57 5.28 4.32 0.05
C GLN A 57 4.05 4.22 0.95
N LEU A 58 2.85 4.49 0.40
CA LEU A 58 1.60 4.31 1.13
C LEU A 58 1.36 2.85 1.48
N ASP A 59 1.51 1.93 0.52
CA ASP A 59 1.35 0.49 0.76
C ASP A 59 2.30 -0.02 1.85
N ASP A 60 3.58 0.37 1.79
CA ASP A 60 4.58 0.00 2.78
C ASP A 60 4.25 0.58 4.17
N SER A 61 3.80 1.84 4.22
CA SER A 61 3.41 2.50 5.47
C SER A 61 2.18 1.83 6.10
N VAL A 62 1.17 1.48 5.29
CA VAL A 62 -0.03 0.79 5.75
C VAL A 62 0.34 -0.60 6.27
N LYS A 63 1.13 -1.38 5.53
CA LYS A 63 1.61 -2.69 5.98
C LYS A 63 2.37 -2.59 7.30
N ALA A 64 3.28 -1.63 7.43
CA ALA A 64 4.03 -1.42 8.65
C ALA A 64 3.12 -1.11 9.85
N LYS A 65 2.15 -0.21 9.68
CA LYS A 65 1.19 0.14 10.75
C LYS A 65 0.30 -1.03 11.14
N VAL A 66 -0.18 -1.81 10.17
CA VAL A 66 -0.98 -3.01 10.42
C VAL A 66 -0.15 -4.05 11.18
N ASN A 67 1.06 -4.34 10.73
CA ASN A 67 1.96 -5.29 11.42
C ASN A 67 2.28 -4.83 12.85
N GLN A 68 2.54 -3.54 13.05
CA GLN A 68 2.78 -2.98 14.38
C GLN A 68 1.55 -3.15 15.29
N ALA A 69 0.34 -2.91 14.78
CA ALA A 69 -0.88 -3.10 15.54
C ALA A 69 -1.09 -4.57 15.91
N LEU A 70 -0.89 -5.49 14.96
CA LEU A 70 -1.03 -6.93 15.19
C LEU A 70 -0.01 -7.46 16.21
N ASN A 71 1.25 -7.01 16.15
CA ASN A 71 2.27 -7.37 17.12
C ASN A 71 1.93 -6.87 18.54
N GLY A 72 1.25 -5.72 18.65
CA GLY A 72 0.78 -5.19 19.93
C GLY A 72 -0.40 -5.97 20.55
N LEU A 73 -1.08 -6.83 19.78
CA LEU A 73 -2.23 -7.60 20.24
C LEU A 73 -1.86 -8.99 20.80
N ASN A 74 -0.56 -9.29 20.94
CA ASN A 74 -0.05 -10.57 21.46
C ASN A 74 -0.65 -11.81 20.75
N LEU A 75 -0.85 -11.68 19.43
CA LEU A 75 -1.39 -12.74 18.57
C LEU A 75 -0.26 -13.68 18.11
N ALA A 76 -0.52 -14.98 18.09
CA ALA A 76 0.40 -15.94 17.51
C ALA A 76 0.42 -15.82 15.98
N THR A 77 1.61 -15.79 15.38
CA THR A 77 1.79 -15.82 13.93
C THR A 77 1.45 -17.19 13.36
N LYS A 78 1.16 -17.23 12.05
CA LYS A 78 0.85 -18.49 11.38
C LYS A 78 2.04 -19.46 11.45
N GLU A 79 3.24 -18.94 11.33
CA GLU A 79 4.49 -19.69 11.39
C GLU A 79 4.72 -20.31 12.77
N GLU A 80 4.46 -19.54 13.84
CA GLU A 80 4.51 -20.05 15.23
C GLU A 80 3.48 -21.16 15.45
N VAL A 81 2.25 -21.02 14.97
CA VAL A 81 1.22 -22.06 15.07
C VAL A 81 1.64 -23.33 14.34
N GLN A 82 2.17 -23.21 13.12
CA GLN A 82 2.65 -24.37 12.35
C GLN A 82 3.85 -25.06 13.01
N GLU A 83 4.74 -24.31 13.66
CA GLU A 83 5.85 -24.88 14.42
C GLU A 83 5.34 -25.64 15.65
N LEU A 84 4.35 -25.09 16.36
CA LEU A 84 3.70 -25.78 17.47
C LEU A 84 3.00 -27.07 17.00
N GLU A 85 2.28 -27.06 15.88
CA GLU A 85 1.68 -28.27 15.29
C GLU A 85 2.74 -29.34 14.99
N ARG A 86 3.87 -28.98 14.37
CA ARG A 86 4.96 -29.93 14.09
C ARG A 86 5.51 -30.56 15.37
N ARG A 87 5.73 -29.73 16.41
CA ARG A 87 6.23 -30.20 17.70
C ARG A 87 5.23 -31.14 18.38
N ILE A 88 3.94 -30.83 18.31
CA ILE A 88 2.87 -31.71 18.84
C ILE A 88 2.93 -33.07 18.13
N VAL A 89 2.99 -33.11 16.81
CA VAL A 89 3.06 -34.37 16.04
C VAL A 89 4.27 -35.22 16.44
N ILE A 90 5.43 -34.60 16.69
CA ILE A 90 6.64 -35.31 17.13
C ILE A 90 6.43 -35.90 18.53
N LEU A 91 5.89 -35.10 19.46
CA LEU A 91 5.64 -35.53 20.83
C LEU A 91 4.60 -36.66 20.90
N GLU A 92 3.54 -36.58 20.09
CA GLU A 92 2.52 -37.63 19.99
C GLU A 92 3.12 -38.96 19.53
N LYS A 93 4.00 -38.92 18.50
CA LYS A 93 4.73 -40.11 18.03
C LYS A 93 5.65 -40.70 19.10
N GLN A 94 6.38 -39.85 19.82
CA GLN A 94 7.28 -40.31 20.89
C GLN A 94 6.50 -40.96 22.03
N ASN A 95 5.34 -40.41 22.41
CA ASN A 95 4.50 -40.97 23.46
C ASN A 95 3.93 -42.34 23.06
N GLN A 96 3.48 -42.50 21.81
CA GLN A 96 3.03 -43.80 21.29
C GLN A 96 4.13 -44.87 21.38
N ASN A 97 5.38 -44.51 21.03
CA ASN A 97 6.52 -45.43 21.11
C ASN A 97 6.91 -45.81 22.55
N LEU A 98 6.58 -44.98 23.55
CA LEU A 98 6.84 -45.28 24.97
C LEU A 98 5.75 -46.17 25.59
N GLN A 99 4.58 -46.23 24.96
CA GLN A 99 3.43 -47.03 25.42
C GLN A 99 3.31 -48.39 24.71
N SER A 100 4.22 -48.68 23.77
CA SER A 100 4.36 -49.98 23.07
C SER A 100 5.48 -50.82 23.67
#